data_AF-A0A7S0LKS3-F1
#
_entry.id   AF-A0A7S0LKS3-F1
#
_cell.length_a   1.000
_cell.length_b   1.000
_cell.length_c   1.000
_cell.angle_alpha   90.00
_cell.angle_beta   90.00
_cell.angle_gamma   90.00
#
_symmetry.space_group_name_H-M   'P 1'
#
loop_
_entity.id
_entity.type
_entity.pdbx_description
1 polymer ?
#
loop_
_entity_poly.entity_id
_entity_poly.type
_entity_poly.pdbx_seq_one_letter_code
_entity_poly.pdbx_strand_id
1 'polypeptide(L)'
;PMAEGGASLPSLLEVRATHPHFTSICGWEASDTSCLDSSEYYATGQDRFNFHPGHLLFNTLFLREHNELVDMLAASNADWDDERLYQTARLLLVHMATKTVLQDYVLQAIASTRDTMTINYNLSALREAELNTMRNQAK
;
A
#
# COMPACT_ATOMS: atom_id res chain seq x y z
N PRO A 1 0.11 16.54 -16.06
CA PRO A 1 1.38 16.06 -16.65
C PRO A 1 2.03 15.04 -15.71
N MET A 2 1.52 13.81 -15.74
CA MET A 2 2.07 12.66 -15.03
C MET A 2 2.69 11.73 -16.08
N ALA A 3 3.80 12.15 -16.66
CA ALA A 3 4.67 11.28 -17.45
C ALA A 3 6.01 12.01 -17.64
N GLU A 4 7.08 11.24 -17.55
CA GLU A 4 8.50 11.60 -17.71
C GLU A 4 9.27 11.86 -16.40
N GLY A 5 9.94 10.81 -15.93
CA GLY A 5 10.87 10.82 -14.80
C GLY A 5 10.42 9.88 -13.71
N GLY A 6 11.02 8.68 -13.64
CA GLY A 6 10.62 7.60 -12.73
C GLY A 6 10.28 8.11 -11.33
N ALA A 7 8.99 8.09 -10.99
CA ALA A 7 8.41 8.83 -9.88
C ALA A 7 9.27 8.74 -8.61
N SER A 8 9.96 9.83 -8.29
CA SER A 8 10.60 10.06 -7.01
C SER A 8 9.59 10.71 -6.09
N LEU A 9 9.68 10.41 -4.79
CA LEU A 9 8.85 11.09 -3.81
C LEU A 9 9.14 12.60 -3.83
N PRO A 10 8.11 13.46 -3.76
CA PRO A 10 8.31 14.91 -3.71
C PRO A 10 8.98 15.33 -2.40
N SER A 11 9.72 16.45 -2.40
CA SER A 11 10.31 16.98 -1.18
C SER A 11 9.22 17.49 -0.22
N LEU A 12 9.36 17.19 1.07
CA LEU A 12 8.46 17.66 2.12
C LEU A 12 8.43 19.19 2.19
N LEU A 13 9.59 19.83 2.08
CA LEU A 13 9.73 21.28 2.16
C LEU A 13 8.99 21.99 1.02
N GLU A 14 9.07 21.44 -0.19
CA GLU A 14 8.39 21.97 -1.38
C GLU A 14 6.87 21.83 -1.28
N VAL A 15 6.38 20.66 -0.87
CA VAL A 15 4.94 20.42 -0.69
C VAL A 15 4.37 21.31 0.41
N ARG A 16 5.11 21.50 1.51
CA ARG A 16 4.68 22.38 2.60
C ARG A 16 4.59 23.85 2.19
N ALA A 17 5.43 24.30 1.25
CA ALA A 17 5.37 25.67 0.73
C ALA A 17 4.03 25.98 0.04
N THR A 18 3.41 24.97 -0.59
CA THR A 18 2.09 25.09 -1.23
C THR A 18 0.94 24.65 -0.31
N HIS A 19 1.22 23.75 0.64
CA HIS A 19 0.25 23.15 1.55
C HIS A 19 0.74 23.26 3.00
N PRO A 20 0.49 24.37 3.70
CA PRO A 20 1.04 24.63 5.04
C PRO A 20 0.54 23.67 6.12
N HIS A 21 -0.59 22.98 5.89
CA HIS A 21 -1.13 21.96 6.78
C HIS A 21 -0.50 20.58 6.60
N PHE A 22 0.36 20.41 5.60
CA PHE A 22 1.06 19.16 5.36
C PHE A 22 2.25 19.02 6.32
N THR A 23 2.18 18.06 7.23
CA THR A 23 3.18 17.87 8.31
C THR A 23 3.61 16.41 8.41
N SER A 24 4.83 16.18 8.90
CA SER A 24 5.43 14.87 9.17
C SER A 24 6.00 14.86 10.59
N ILE A 25 5.98 13.71 11.24
CA ILE A 25 6.66 13.42 12.50
C ILE A 25 7.96 12.68 12.17
N CYS A 26 9.08 13.25 12.60
CA CYS A 26 10.39 12.75 12.19
C CYS A 26 11.25 12.20 13.32
N GLY A 27 10.68 12.18 14.53
CA GLY A 27 11.26 11.55 15.70
C GLY A 27 10.31 10.57 16.38
N TRP A 28 10.75 10.10 17.53
CA TRP A 28 9.94 9.26 18.43
C TRP A 28 8.82 10.07 19.09
N GLU A 29 9.10 11.33 19.41
CA GLU A 29 8.13 12.26 20.00
C GLU A 29 7.23 12.88 18.94
N ALA A 30 5.94 13.02 19.25
CA ALA A 30 4.97 13.62 18.34
C ALA A 30 5.21 15.13 18.11
N SER A 31 5.93 15.79 19.00
CA SER A 31 6.33 17.20 18.90
C SER A 31 7.55 17.44 18.01
N ASP A 32 8.30 16.38 17.67
CA ASP A 32 9.50 16.52 16.87
C ASP A 32 9.16 16.77 15.38
N THR A 33 9.26 18.04 15.02
CA THR A 33 8.98 18.59 13.70
C THR A 33 10.25 19.12 13.01
N SER A 34 11.43 18.71 13.50
CA SER A 34 12.74 19.15 12.98
C SER A 34 12.91 18.92 11.47
N CYS A 35 12.20 17.97 10.89
CA CYS A 35 12.22 17.68 9.46
C CYS A 35 11.44 18.64 8.57
N LEU A 36 10.53 19.44 9.12
CA LEU A 36 9.65 20.27 8.31
C LEU A 36 10.40 21.40 7.58
N ASP A 37 11.59 21.75 8.06
CA ASP A 37 12.46 22.81 7.51
C ASP A 37 13.65 22.23 6.71
N SER A 38 13.74 20.90 6.57
CA SER A 38 14.82 20.21 5.86
C SER A 38 14.35 19.69 4.50
N SER A 39 15.22 19.80 3.50
CA SER A 39 15.01 19.25 2.14
C SER A 39 15.29 17.76 2.04
N GLU A 40 15.79 17.12 3.10
CA GLU A 40 16.17 15.70 3.12
C GLU A 40 14.98 14.75 3.31
N TYR A 41 13.81 15.31 3.60
CA TYR A 41 12.58 14.57 3.88
C TYR A 41 11.59 14.64 2.72
N TYR A 42 10.74 13.62 2.65
CA TYR A 42 9.82 13.43 1.55
C TYR A 42 8.36 13.61 1.98
N ALA A 43 7.54 14.12 1.07
CA ALA A 43 6.10 14.21 1.27
C ALA A 43 5.46 12.84 1.01
N THR A 44 4.98 12.22 2.09
CA THR A 44 4.34 10.89 2.07
C THR A 44 2.93 10.95 2.65
N GLY A 45 2.07 10.00 2.31
CA GLY A 45 0.69 9.95 2.81
C GLY A 45 0.53 9.65 4.30
N GLN A 46 1.64 9.43 5.03
CA GLN A 46 1.65 9.10 6.46
C GLN A 46 2.79 9.88 7.13
N ASP A 47 2.54 10.37 8.34
CA ASP A 47 3.41 11.32 9.04
C ASP A 47 4.75 10.73 9.50
N ARG A 48 4.85 9.41 9.72
CA ARG A 48 6.05 8.73 10.25
C ARG A 48 6.82 7.93 9.19
N PHE A 49 6.47 8.02 7.91
CA PHE A 49 7.17 7.25 6.87
C PHE A 49 8.60 7.72 6.63
N ASN A 50 8.90 8.98 6.98
CA ASN A 50 10.25 9.52 6.98
C ASN A 50 11.16 8.95 8.09
N PHE A 51 10.59 8.29 9.10
CA PHE A 51 11.35 7.79 10.25
C PHE A 51 12.24 6.58 9.91
N HIS A 52 11.82 5.73 8.97
CA HIS A 52 12.56 4.52 8.60
C HIS A 52 12.73 4.45 7.07
N PRO A 53 13.96 4.30 6.54
CA PRO A 53 14.20 4.31 5.09
C PRO A 53 13.47 3.19 4.34
N GLY A 54 13.20 2.06 5.01
CA GLY A 54 12.36 0.99 4.46
C GLY A 54 10.92 1.42 4.15
N HIS A 55 10.33 2.34 4.93
CA HIS A 55 8.99 2.87 4.62
C HIS A 55 9.03 3.73 3.35
N LEU A 56 10.07 4.56 3.19
CA LEU A 56 10.26 5.36 1.97
C LEU A 56 10.46 4.48 0.73
N LEU A 57 11.19 3.37 0.86
CA LEU A 57 11.34 2.39 -0.20
C LEU A 57 9.97 1.84 -0.66
N PHE A 58 9.16 1.35 0.27
CA PHE A 58 7.83 0.82 -0.07
C PHE A 58 6.90 1.91 -0.60
N ASN A 59 6.96 3.12 -0.04
CA ASN A 59 6.13 4.23 -0.52
C ASN A 59 6.48 4.61 -1.97
N THR A 60 7.77 4.66 -2.29
CA THR A 60 8.25 4.91 -3.67
C THR A 60 7.82 3.79 -4.61
N LEU A 61 7.95 2.53 -4.18
CA LEU A 61 7.53 1.36 -4.98
C LEU A 61 6.03 1.42 -5.30
N PHE A 62 5.19 1.63 -4.28
CA PHE A 62 3.75 1.69 -4.45
C PHE A 62 3.28 2.91 -5.24
N LEU A 63 3.98 4.05 -5.13
CA LEU A 63 3.69 5.22 -5.96
C LEU A 63 3.96 4.94 -7.44
N ARG A 64 5.10 4.28 -7.75
CA ARG A 64 5.43 3.89 -9.12
C ARG A 64 4.43 2.87 -9.67
N GLU A 65 4.09 1.87 -8.88
CA GLU A 65 3.09 0.88 -9.26
C GLU A 65 1.71 1.51 -9.50
N HIS A 66 1.29 2.48 -8.68
CA HIS A 66 0.05 3.21 -8.90
C HIS A 66 0.06 3.93 -10.26
N ASN A 67 1.15 4.62 -10.59
CA ASN A 67 1.27 5.32 -11.86
C ASN A 67 1.26 4.36 -13.06
N GLU A 68 1.98 3.24 -12.97
CA GLU A 68 1.95 2.18 -14.00
C GLU A 68 0.54 1.60 -14.18
N LEU A 69 -0.20 1.37 -13.07
CA LEU A 69 -1.61 0.94 -13.13
C LEU A 69 -2.51 1.99 -13.80
N VAL A 70 -2.31 3.27 -13.50
CA VAL A 70 -3.05 4.37 -14.14
C VAL A 70 -2.79 4.38 -15.65
N ASP A 71 -1.53 4.27 -16.07
CA ASP A 71 -1.16 4.25 -17.48
C ASP A 71 -1.79 3.05 -18.22
N MET A 72 -1.76 1.87 -17.61
CA MET A 72 -2.43 0.66 -18.15
C MET A 72 -3.95 0.81 -18.24
N LEU A 73 -4.59 1.42 -17.24
CA LEU A 73 -6.03 1.67 -17.24
C LEU A 73 -6.43 2.72 -18.28
N ALA A 74 -5.64 3.79 -18.43
CA ALA A 74 -5.87 4.84 -19.42
C ALA A 74 -5.72 4.32 -20.85
N ALA A 75 -4.74 3.43 -21.09
CA ALA A 75 -4.54 2.80 -22.40
C ALA A 75 -5.71 1.89 -22.82
N SER A 76 -6.37 1.25 -21.85
CA SER A 76 -7.50 0.34 -22.09
C SER A 76 -8.88 1.02 -22.04
N ASN A 77 -9.00 2.19 -21.39
CA ASN A 77 -10.25 2.90 -21.17
C ASN A 77 -10.10 4.39 -21.50
N ALA A 78 -10.10 4.72 -22.79
CA ALA A 78 -9.88 6.09 -23.28
C ALA A 78 -10.98 7.11 -22.87
N ASP A 79 -12.14 6.64 -22.43
CA ASP A 79 -13.28 7.46 -22.01
C ASP A 79 -13.30 7.79 -20.50
N TRP A 80 -12.38 7.23 -19.72
CA TRP A 80 -12.35 7.46 -18.28
C TRP A 80 -11.71 8.80 -17.93
N ASP A 81 -12.27 9.46 -16.92
CA ASP A 81 -11.71 10.67 -16.32
C ASP A 81 -10.57 10.33 -15.34
N ASP A 82 -9.76 11.35 -15.04
CA ASP A 82 -8.59 11.23 -14.17
C ASP A 82 -8.95 10.71 -12.76
N GLU A 83 -10.07 11.17 -12.20
CA GLU A 83 -10.52 10.73 -10.87
C GLU A 83 -10.86 9.24 -10.87
N ARG A 84 -11.59 8.76 -11.88
CA ARG A 84 -11.92 7.33 -11.98
C ARG A 84 -10.69 6.47 -12.19
N LEU A 85 -9.72 6.94 -12.99
CA LEU A 85 -8.45 6.25 -13.19
C LEU A 85 -7.68 6.14 -11.85
N TYR A 86 -7.53 7.26 -11.14
CA TYR A 86 -6.85 7.33 -9.84
C TYR A 86 -7.48 6.38 -8.81
N GLN A 87 -8.81 6.45 -8.63
CA GLN A 87 -9.51 5.62 -7.64
C GLN A 87 -9.46 4.13 -8.02
N THR A 88 -9.58 3.80 -9.30
CA THR A 88 -9.51 2.40 -9.75
C THR A 88 -8.11 1.82 -9.54
N ALA A 89 -7.06 2.54 -9.94
CA ALA A 89 -5.68 2.14 -9.71
C ALA A 89 -5.38 1.97 -8.20
N ARG A 90 -5.90 2.86 -7.35
CA ARG A 90 -5.79 2.75 -5.88
C ARG A 90 -6.46 1.49 -5.35
N LEU A 91 -7.65 1.14 -5.82
CA LEU A 91 -8.36 -0.07 -5.40
C LEU A 91 -7.59 -1.35 -5.81
N LEU A 92 -7.05 -1.38 -7.03
CA LEU A 92 -6.21 -2.49 -7.50
C LEU A 92 -4.95 -2.63 -6.66
N LEU A 93 -4.25 -1.53 -6.38
CA LEU A 93 -3.05 -1.54 -5.57
C LEU A 93 -3.31 -2.04 -4.13
N VAL A 94 -4.40 -1.59 -3.50
CA VAL A 94 -4.82 -2.06 -2.17
C VAL A 94 -5.15 -3.56 -2.20
N HIS A 95 -5.80 -4.04 -3.26
CA HIS A 95 -6.05 -5.47 -3.44
C HIS A 95 -4.76 -6.27 -3.53
N MET A 96 -3.79 -5.82 -4.35
CA MET A 96 -2.50 -6.49 -4.50
C MET A 96 -1.72 -6.52 -3.17
N ALA A 97 -1.62 -5.37 -2.48
CA ALA A 97 -0.95 -5.30 -1.19
C ALA A 97 -1.61 -6.22 -0.15
N THR A 98 -2.95 -6.23 -0.09
CA THR A 98 -3.69 -7.10 0.83
C THR A 98 -3.47 -8.58 0.50
N LYS A 99 -3.46 -8.94 -0.78
CA LYS A 99 -3.17 -10.31 -1.24
C LYS A 99 -1.77 -10.74 -0.81
N THR A 100 -0.74 -9.93 -1.05
CA THR A 100 0.63 -10.21 -0.62
C THR A 100 0.74 -10.36 0.89
N VAL A 101 0.10 -9.46 1.66
CA VAL A 101 0.09 -9.56 3.12
C VAL A 101 -0.57 -10.85 3.59
N LEU A 102 -1.73 -11.20 3.06
CA LEU A 102 -2.47 -12.37 3.52
C LEU A 102 -1.85 -13.70 3.05
N GLN A 103 -1.40 -13.77 1.80
CA GLN A 103 -0.93 -15.01 1.18
C GLN A 103 0.55 -15.27 1.46
N ASP A 104 1.39 -14.24 1.48
CA ASP A 104 2.82 -14.43 1.63
C ASP A 104 3.23 -14.17 3.07
N TYR A 105 2.98 -12.95 3.56
CA TYR A 105 3.49 -12.52 4.87
C TYR A 105 2.83 -13.25 6.03
N VAL A 106 1.50 -13.22 6.14
CA VAL A 106 0.76 -13.83 7.26
C VAL A 106 0.94 -15.34 7.26
N LEU A 107 0.83 -15.99 6.09
CA LEU A 107 1.05 -17.45 6.02
C LEU A 107 2.46 -17.83 6.41
N GLN A 108 3.49 -17.08 5.98
CA GLN A 108 4.87 -17.34 6.40
C GLN A 108 5.05 -17.11 7.90
N ALA A 109 4.47 -16.04 8.45
CA ALA A 109 4.60 -15.71 9.87
C ALA A 109 3.97 -16.78 10.78
N ILE A 110 2.84 -17.38 10.38
CA ILE A 110 2.19 -18.45 11.15
C ILE A 110 2.72 -19.85 10.82
N ALA A 111 3.43 -20.01 9.70
CA ALA A 111 3.95 -21.31 9.26
C ALA A 111 4.86 -21.96 10.31
N SER A 112 5.72 -21.17 10.98
CA SER A 112 6.58 -21.70 12.05
C SER A 112 5.77 -22.29 13.21
N THR A 113 4.67 -21.65 13.59
CA THR A 113 3.79 -22.12 14.66
C THR A 113 2.98 -23.33 14.21
N ARG A 114 2.51 -23.36 12.96
CA ARG A 114 1.84 -24.52 12.37
C ARG A 114 2.72 -25.76 12.40
N ASP A 115 3.98 -25.61 11.97
CA ASP A 115 4.93 -26.72 11.86
C ASP A 115 5.40 -27.20 13.24
N THR A 116 5.53 -26.28 14.21
CA THR A 116 5.89 -26.61 15.61
C THR A 116 4.74 -27.25 16.39
N MET A 117 3.49 -26.82 16.17
CA MET A 117 2.32 -27.35 16.89
C MET A 117 1.67 -28.56 16.19
N THR A 118 2.19 -29.04 15.05
CA THR A 118 1.62 -30.17 14.28
C THR A 118 0.11 -30.05 14.03
N ILE A 119 -0.40 -28.83 13.88
CA ILE A 119 -1.80 -28.62 13.51
C ILE A 119 -1.91 -28.91 12.01
N ASN A 120 -2.09 -30.19 11.69
CA ASN A 120 -2.27 -30.66 10.34
C ASN A 120 -3.74 -30.49 9.96
N TYR A 121 -4.06 -29.40 9.27
CA TYR A 121 -5.39 -29.16 8.71
C TYR A 121 -5.32 -29.24 7.20
N ASN A 122 -6.26 -29.99 6.62
CA ASN A 122 -6.40 -30.07 5.18
C ASN A 122 -7.18 -28.85 4.66
N LEU A 123 -6.47 -27.89 4.07
CA LEU A 123 -7.05 -26.67 3.49
C LEU A 123 -8.11 -26.96 2.42
N SER A 124 -7.97 -28.02 1.62
CA SER A 124 -9.01 -28.36 0.62
C SER A 124 -10.26 -28.91 1.28
N ALA A 125 -10.11 -29.73 2.33
CA ALA A 125 -11.25 -30.23 3.10
C ALA A 125 -12.01 -29.11 3.83
N LEU A 126 -11.30 -28.11 4.37
CA LEU A 126 -11.92 -26.94 5.00
C LEU A 126 -12.69 -26.08 3.99
N ARG A 127 -12.09 -25.81 2.81
CA ARG A 127 -12.79 -25.08 1.74
C ARG A 127 -14.04 -25.80 1.27
N GLU A 128 -13.99 -27.12 1.10
CA GLU A 128 -15.16 -27.91 0.70
C GLU A 128 -16.25 -27.92 1.78
N ALA A 129 -15.86 -28.02 3.05
CA ALA A 129 -16.80 -27.93 4.17
C ALA A 129 -17.50 -26.56 4.21
N GLU A 130 -16.77 -25.46 4.05
CA GLU A 130 -17.35 -24.10 3.98
C GLU A 130 -18.28 -23.95 2.78
N LEU A 131 -17.88 -24.43 1.59
CA LEU A 131 -18.70 -24.38 0.38
C LEU A 131 -20.01 -25.15 0.54
N ASN A 132 -19.95 -26.33 1.16
CA ASN A 132 -21.12 -27.13 1.44
C ASN A 132 -22.02 -26.49 2.51
N THR A 133 -21.44 -25.85 3.53
CA THR A 133 -22.20 -25.11 4.55
C THR A 133 -22.94 -23.92 3.93
N MET A 134 -22.26 -23.14 3.09
CA MET A 134 -22.89 -22.03 2.35
C MET A 134 -24.01 -22.50 1.42
N ARG A 135 -23.82 -23.63 0.70
CA ARG A 135 -24.86 -24.24 -0.14
C ARG A 135 -26.08 -24.72 0.66
N ASN A 136 -25.87 -25.21 1.87
CA ASN A 136 -26.95 -25.69 2.74
C ASN A 136 -27.72 -24.55 3.41
N GLN A 137 -27.07 -23.41 3.66
CA GLN A 137 -27.73 -22.19 4.16
C GLN A 137 -28.50 -21.43 3.07
N ALA A 138 -28.14 -21.62 1.80
CA ALA A 138 -28.81 -21.00 0.65
C ALA A 138 -30.05 -21.77 0.15
N LYS A 139 -30.44 -22.86 0.83
CA LYS A 139 -31.64 -23.66 0.56
C LYS A 139 -32.65 -23.48 1.69
#